data_AF-A0A920C876-F1
#
_entry.id   AF-A0A920C876-F1
#
_cell.length_a   1.000
_cell.length_b   1.000
_cell.length_c   1.000
_cell.angle_alpha   90.00
_cell.angle_beta   90.00
_cell.angle_gamma   90.00
#
_symmetry.space_group_name_H-M   'P 1'
#
loop_
_entity.id
_entity.type
_entity.pdbx_description
1 polymer ?
#
loop_
_entity_poly.entity_id
_entity_poly.type
_entity_poly.pdbx_seq_one_letter_code
_entity_poly.pdbx_strand_id
1 'polypeptide(L)'
;MNDKQAEQKGKIPLRMERNPLVFFNIFWMIIFAAVILSVIGLIFRKSVLLYLSAVLLLPLALYLSATPRFLFWGLVFPLLFAGSAILIQRKRRWLAVMLSVPVYLLVAWLMYAVWNQ
;
A
#
# COMPACT_ATOMS: atom_id res chain seq x y z
N MET A 1 45.62 -11.69 35.21
CA MET A 1 44.22 -11.25 35.38
C MET A 1 43.93 -10.06 34.49
N ASN A 2 44.04 -10.20 33.15
CA ASN A 2 43.57 -9.14 32.24
C ASN A 2 43.34 -9.53 30.76
N ASP A 3 43.67 -10.74 30.32
CA ASP A 3 43.55 -11.04 28.87
C ASP A 3 42.19 -11.64 28.46
N LYS A 4 41.40 -12.16 29.41
CA LYS A 4 40.08 -12.73 29.12
C LYS A 4 38.95 -11.69 28.99
N GLN A 5 39.17 -10.43 29.38
CA GLN A 5 38.16 -9.38 29.27
C GLN A 5 38.22 -8.59 27.96
N ALA A 6 39.34 -8.67 27.22
CA ALA A 6 39.50 -8.00 25.92
C ALA A 6 38.77 -8.74 24.78
N GLU A 7 38.60 -10.06 24.89
CA GLU A 7 37.94 -10.86 23.85
C GLU A 7 36.40 -10.80 23.91
N GLN A 8 35.84 -10.45 25.07
CA GLN A 8 34.40 -10.35 25.28
C GLN A 8 33.81 -9.00 24.81
N LYS A 9 34.68 -8.01 24.52
CA LYS A 9 34.29 -6.64 24.14
C LYS A 9 34.12 -6.45 22.62
N GLY A 10 34.47 -7.46 21.82
CA GLY A 10 34.38 -7.44 20.36
C GLY A 10 33.20 -8.21 19.78
N LYS A 11 32.31 -8.76 20.61
CA LYS A 11 31.17 -9.56 20.16
C LYS A 11 29.86 -8.99 20.70
N ILE A 12 29.13 -8.36 19.76
CA ILE A 12 27.67 -8.11 19.71
C ILE A 12 27.24 -6.73 20.28
N PRO A 13 26.24 -6.00 19.72
CA PRO A 13 25.20 -6.41 18.76
C PRO A 13 25.08 -5.52 17.51
N LEU A 14 23.98 -5.70 16.76
CA LEU A 14 23.52 -4.96 15.58
C LEU A 14 23.73 -5.66 14.24
N ARG A 15 23.61 -6.99 14.24
CA ARG A 15 22.81 -7.60 13.18
C ARG A 15 21.37 -7.19 13.46
N MET A 16 20.98 -6.01 12.97
CA MET A 16 19.60 -5.72 12.63
C MET A 16 19.22 -6.82 11.64
N GLU A 17 18.68 -7.91 12.18
CA GLU A 17 18.01 -8.93 11.42
C GLU A 17 16.86 -8.19 10.75
N ARG A 18 17.14 -7.63 9.56
CA ARG A 18 16.13 -7.09 8.66
C ARG A 18 15.29 -8.28 8.31
N ASN A 19 14.31 -8.57 9.15
CA ASN A 19 13.31 -9.58 8.91
C ASN A 19 12.47 -9.04 7.74
N PRO A 20 12.71 -9.50 6.50
CA PRO A 20 11.98 -8.98 5.34
C PRO A 20 10.46 -9.23 5.49
N LEU A 21 10.12 -10.20 6.34
CA LEU A 21 8.76 -10.53 6.76
C LEU A 21 8.03 -9.36 7.42
N VAL A 22 8.69 -8.49 8.19
CA VAL A 22 8.01 -7.38 8.88
C VAL A 22 7.64 -6.27 7.89
N PHE A 23 8.55 -5.94 6.97
CA PHE A 23 8.29 -4.99 5.88
C PHE A 23 7.11 -5.44 5.01
N PHE A 24 7.07 -6.73 4.68
CA PHE A 24 5.98 -7.31 3.91
C PHE A 24 4.63 -7.22 4.64
N ASN A 25 4.58 -7.56 5.93
CA ASN A 25 3.34 -7.48 6.72
C ASN A 25 2.79 -6.05 6.87
N ILE A 26 3.66 -5.07 7.15
CA ILE A 26 3.24 -3.66 7.26
C ILE A 26 2.68 -3.15 5.93
N PHE A 27 3.31 -3.54 4.82
CA PHE A 27 2.86 -3.18 3.48
C PHE A 27 1.43 -3.67 3.22
N TRP A 28 1.12 -4.92 3.54
CA TRP A 28 -0.23 -5.48 3.44
C TRP A 28 -1.23 -4.75 4.33
N MET A 29 -0.89 -4.45 5.59
CA MET A 29 -1.78 -3.71 6.48
C MET A 29 -2.13 -2.32 5.93
N ILE A 30 -1.17 -1.63 5.30
CA ILE A 30 -1.40 -0.34 4.64
C ILE A 30 -2.38 -0.49 3.46
N ILE A 31 -2.23 -1.54 2.64
CA ILE A 31 -3.13 -1.80 1.50
C ILE A 31 -4.57 -2.04 2.01
N PHE A 32 -4.74 -2.92 2.99
CA PHE A 32 -6.05 -3.20 3.57
C PHE A 32 -6.66 -1.94 4.18
N ALA A 33 -5.88 -1.20 4.96
CA ALA A 33 -6.33 0.07 5.54
C ALA A 33 -6.80 1.04 4.45
N ALA A 34 -6.04 1.20 3.36
CA ALA A 34 -6.39 2.12 2.29
C ALA A 34 -7.67 1.70 1.54
N VAL A 35 -7.87 0.41 1.28
CA VAL A 35 -9.08 -0.13 0.65
C VAL A 35 -10.29 0.07 1.54
N ILE A 36 -10.19 -0.30 2.82
CA ILE A 36 -11.27 -0.11 3.79
C ILE A 36 -11.62 1.38 3.91
N LEU A 37 -10.60 2.24 4.03
CA LEU A 37 -10.78 3.68 4.12
C LEU A 37 -11.42 4.27 2.86
N SER A 38 -11.10 3.71 1.69
CA SER A 38 -11.74 4.09 0.43
C SER A 38 -13.22 3.71 0.42
N VAL A 39 -13.55 2.46 0.79
CA VAL A 39 -14.94 1.98 0.84
C VAL A 39 -15.76 2.83 1.82
N ILE A 40 -15.21 3.12 3.00
CA ILE A 40 -15.80 4.02 3.99
C ILE A 40 -15.96 5.43 3.39
N GLY A 41 -14.93 5.98 2.74
CA GLY A 41 -15.00 7.28 2.08
C GLY A 41 -16.09 7.35 1.00
N LEU A 42 -16.30 6.25 0.28
CA LEU A 42 -17.32 6.10 -0.75
C LEU A 42 -18.73 6.06 -0.14
N ILE A 43 -18.91 5.32 0.96
CA ILE A 43 -20.17 5.20 1.70
C ILE A 43 -20.53 6.52 2.39
N PHE A 44 -19.59 7.10 3.15
CA PHE A 44 -19.78 8.33 3.92
C PHE A 44 -19.65 9.61 3.09
N ARG A 45 -19.36 9.50 1.78
CA ARG A 45 -19.23 10.63 0.84
C ARG A 45 -18.15 11.63 1.25
N LYS A 46 -17.10 11.15 1.91
CA LYS A 46 -15.99 11.97 2.40
C LYS A 46 -14.86 11.89 1.38
N SER A 47 -14.75 12.89 0.52
CA SER A 47 -13.67 12.97 -0.49
C SER A 47 -12.28 12.97 0.15
N VAL A 48 -12.17 13.51 1.38
CA VAL A 48 -10.93 13.51 2.17
C VAL A 48 -10.43 12.09 2.45
N LEU A 49 -11.32 11.12 2.72
CA LEU A 49 -10.93 9.73 2.96
C LEU A 49 -10.37 9.08 1.69
N LEU A 50 -10.94 9.40 0.52
CA LEU A 50 -10.45 8.90 -0.77
C LEU A 50 -9.08 9.48 -1.13
N TYR A 51 -8.83 10.77 -0.84
CA TYR A 51 -7.50 11.35 -1.00
C TYR A 51 -6.49 10.69 -0.05
N LEU A 52 -6.88 10.42 1.19
CA LEU A 52 -6.00 9.75 2.15
C LEU A 52 -5.66 8.32 1.70
N SER A 53 -6.64 7.58 1.18
CA SER A 53 -6.43 6.28 0.55
C SER A 53 -5.47 6.36 -0.64
N ALA A 54 -5.60 7.38 -1.50
CA ALA A 54 -4.71 7.58 -2.65
C ALA A 54 -3.26 7.81 -2.21
N VAL A 55 -3.05 8.60 -1.15
CA VAL A 55 -1.72 8.85 -0.57
C VAL A 55 -1.14 7.59 0.07
N LEU A 56 -1.96 6.78 0.75
CA LEU A 56 -1.52 5.48 1.28
C LEU A 56 -1.15 4.49 0.16
N LEU A 57 -1.82 4.57 -0.98
CA LEU A 57 -1.51 3.75 -2.15
C LEU A 57 -0.31 4.25 -2.95
N LEU A 58 0.19 5.47 -2.71
CA LEU A 58 1.34 6.02 -3.43
C LEU A 58 2.61 5.16 -3.29
N PRO A 59 3.03 4.70 -2.10
CA PRO A 59 4.17 3.79 -1.97
C PRO A 59 3.94 2.46 -2.69
N LEU A 60 2.70 1.95 -2.71
CA LEU A 60 2.33 0.74 -3.47
C LEU A 60 2.45 0.98 -4.98
N ALA A 61 1.96 2.13 -5.47
CA ALA A 61 2.02 2.54 -6.86
C ALA A 61 3.46 2.62 -7.38
N LEU A 62 4.35 3.20 -6.57
CA LEU A 62 5.78 3.27 -6.84
C LEU A 62 6.43 1.88 -6.82
N TYR A 63 6.01 1.00 -5.91
CA TYR A 63 6.49 -0.37 -5.88
C TYR A 63 6.07 -1.16 -7.13
N LEU A 64 4.81 -1.04 -7.56
CA LEU A 64 4.34 -1.67 -8.79
C LEU A 64 5.02 -1.09 -10.04
N SER A 65 5.28 0.23 -10.08
CA SER A 65 5.91 0.85 -11.24
C SER A 65 7.38 0.44 -11.43
N ALA A 66 8.06 0.07 -10.34
CA ALA A 66 9.39 -0.55 -10.41
C ALA A 66 9.37 -1.95 -11.06
N THR A 67 8.18 -2.53 -11.28
CA THR A 67 8.01 -3.81 -11.96
C THR A 67 7.70 -3.59 -13.45
N PRO A 68 8.44 -4.21 -14.40
CA PRO A 68 8.29 -3.91 -15.83
C PRO A 68 6.89 -4.20 -16.41
N ARG A 69 6.10 -5.08 -15.78
CA ARG A 69 4.72 -5.37 -16.20
C ARG A 69 3.71 -4.28 -15.81
N PHE A 70 4.01 -3.48 -14.77
CA PHE A 70 3.07 -2.52 -14.19
C PHE A 70 3.59 -1.08 -14.19
N LEU A 71 4.60 -0.78 -15.00
CA LEU A 71 5.27 0.53 -15.05
C LEU A 71 4.29 1.71 -15.20
N PHE A 72 3.31 1.57 -16.11
CA PHE A 72 2.24 2.55 -16.30
C PHE A 72 1.06 2.34 -15.35
N TRP A 73 0.68 1.08 -15.10
CA TRP A 73 -0.48 0.76 -14.28
C TRP A 73 -0.32 1.19 -12.82
N GLY A 74 0.89 1.11 -12.26
CA GLY A 74 1.20 1.53 -10.90
C GLY A 74 0.75 2.96 -10.60
N LEU A 75 1.03 3.91 -11.50
CA LEU A 75 0.63 5.32 -11.34
C LEU A 75 -0.86 5.57 -11.64
N VAL A 76 -1.49 4.70 -12.44
CA VAL A 76 -2.90 4.83 -12.79
C VAL A 76 -3.80 4.60 -11.57
N PHE A 77 -3.41 3.75 -10.60
CA PHE A 77 -4.21 3.48 -9.39
C PHE A 77 -4.45 4.69 -8.48
N PRO A 78 -3.41 5.43 -8.03
CA PRO A 78 -3.63 6.63 -7.23
C PRO A 78 -4.38 7.70 -8.02
N LEU A 79 -4.19 7.77 -9.35
CA LEU A 79 -4.98 8.65 -10.22
C LEU A 79 -6.46 8.24 -10.27
N LEU A 80 -6.77 6.94 -10.36
CA LEU A 80 -8.14 6.41 -10.31
C LEU A 80 -8.81 6.76 -8.97
N PHE A 81 -8.08 6.65 -7.85
CA PHE A 81 -8.60 7.07 -6.55
C PHE A 81 -8.79 8.58 -6.41
N ALA A 82 -7.84 9.37 -6.91
CA ALA A 82 -7.98 10.82 -6.95
C ALA A 82 -9.16 11.25 -7.83
N GLY A 83 -9.36 10.60 -8.97
CA GLY A 83 -10.51 10.79 -9.85
C GLY A 83 -11.83 10.44 -9.16
N SER A 84 -11.87 9.32 -8.44
CA SER A 84 -13.01 8.93 -7.60
C SER A 84 -13.34 10.00 -6.54
N ALA A 85 -12.32 10.57 -5.88
CA ALA A 85 -12.49 11.64 -4.90
C ALA A 85 -13.11 12.91 -5.53
N ILE A 86 -12.67 13.29 -6.73
CA ILE A 86 -13.20 14.44 -7.47
C ILE A 86 -14.66 14.19 -7.91
N LEU A 87 -14.97 12.98 -8.35
CA LEU A 87 -16.33 12.60 -8.79
C LEU A 87 -17.32 12.55 -7.62
N ILE A 88 -16.88 12.17 -6.42
CA ILE A 88 -17.68 12.29 -5.19
C ILE A 88 -18.02 13.75 -4.90
N GLN A 89 -17.07 14.68 -5.05
CA GLN A 89 -17.35 16.11 -4.88
C GLN A 89 -18.40 16.61 -5.89
N ARG A 90 -18.40 16.07 -7.11
CA ARG A 90 -19.41 16.34 -8.16
C ARG A 90 -20.74 15.61 -7.97
N LYS A 91 -20.98 14.94 -6.83
CA LYS A 91 -22.18 14.13 -6.52
C LYS A 91 -22.42 12.96 -7.48
N ARG A 92 -21.46 12.60 -8.34
CA ARG A 92 -21.57 11.52 -9.33
C ARG A 92 -21.07 10.19 -8.75
N ARG A 93 -21.79 9.67 -7.76
CA ARG A 93 -21.41 8.44 -7.02
C ARG A 93 -21.19 7.23 -7.92
N TRP A 94 -22.08 7.03 -8.89
CA TRP A 94 -22.00 5.90 -9.81
C TRP A 94 -20.68 5.86 -10.58
N LEU A 95 -20.22 7.02 -11.08
CA LEU A 95 -18.93 7.09 -11.76
C LEU A 95 -17.76 6.90 -10.79
N ALA A 96 -17.86 7.40 -9.56
CA ALA A 96 -16.82 7.19 -8.55
C ALA A 96 -16.66 5.70 -8.23
N VAL A 97 -17.77 4.97 -8.05
CA VAL A 97 -17.77 3.51 -7.86
C VAL A 97 -17.16 2.81 -9.07
N MET A 98 -17.60 3.15 -10.29
CA MET A 98 -17.05 2.58 -11.53
C MET A 98 -15.53 2.77 -11.66
N LEU A 99 -15.02 3.93 -11.27
CA LEU A 99 -13.57 4.23 -11.28
C LEU A 99 -12.80 3.43 -10.22
N SER A 100 -13.43 3.13 -9.08
CA SER A 100 -12.82 2.37 -7.98
C SER A 100 -12.77 0.85 -8.22
N VAL A 101 -13.73 0.31 -8.99
CA VAL A 101 -13.82 -1.13 -9.30
C VAL A 101 -12.52 -1.73 -9.86
N PRO A 102 -11.86 -1.16 -10.89
CA PRO A 102 -10.62 -1.73 -11.41
C PRO A 102 -9.49 -1.74 -10.36
N VAL A 103 -9.50 -0.82 -9.39
CA VAL A 103 -8.54 -0.82 -8.29
C VAL A 103 -8.79 -2.00 -7.35
N TYR A 104 -10.04 -2.27 -6.99
CA TYR A 104 -10.40 -3.40 -6.13
C TYR A 104 -10.10 -4.75 -6.79
N LEU A 105 -10.42 -4.90 -8.07
CA LEU A 105 -10.07 -6.08 -8.86
C LEU A 105 -8.56 -6.34 -8.85
N LEU A 106 -7.76 -5.29 -8.97
CA LEU A 106 -6.31 -5.44 -8.97
C LEU A 106 -5.75 -5.80 -7.60
N VAL A 107 -6.27 -5.22 -6.52
CA VAL A 107 -5.89 -5.60 -5.15
C VAL A 107 -6.28 -7.05 -4.88
N ALA A 108 -7.47 -7.48 -5.28
CA ALA A 108 -7.90 -8.87 -5.15
C ALA A 108 -7.00 -9.83 -5.96
N TRP A 109 -6.62 -9.43 -7.18
CA TRP A 109 -5.68 -10.19 -7.98
C TRP A 109 -4.28 -10.25 -7.36
N LEU A 110 -3.79 -9.14 -6.78
CA LEU A 110 -2.50 -9.10 -6.07
C LEU A 110 -2.51 -10.04 -4.86
N MET A 111 -3.62 -10.09 -4.11
CA MET A 111 -3.80 -11.06 -3.02
C MET A 111 -3.73 -12.50 -3.52
N TYR A 112 -4.43 -12.80 -4.60
CA TYR A 112 -4.41 -14.14 -5.18
C TYR A 112 -3.01 -14.52 -5.70
N ALA A 113 -2.33 -13.61 -6.39
CA ALA A 113 -0.99 -13.84 -6.93
C ALA A 113 0.04 -14.11 -5.83
N VAL A 114 -0.06 -13.42 -4.70
CA VAL A 114 0.82 -13.62 -3.53
C VAL A 114 0.45 -14.89 -2.76
N TRP A 115 -0.84 -15.24 -2.68
CA TRP A 115 -1.26 -16.50 -2.07
C TRP A 115 -0.83 -17.72 -2.88
N ASN A 116 -0.77 -17.58 -4.21
CA ASN A 116 -0.38 -18.64 -5.14
C ASN A 116 1.15 -18.72 -5.35
N GLN A 117 1.94 -17.95 -4.61
CA GLN A 117 3.40 -18.07 -4.56
C GLN A 117 3.83 -18.97 -3.40
#